data_AF-A0A7Z7I092-F1
#
_entry.id   AF-A0A7Z7I092-F1
#
_cell.length_a   1.000
_cell.length_b   1.000
_cell.length_c   1.000
_cell.angle_alpha   90.00
_cell.angle_beta   90.00
_cell.angle_gamma   90.00
#
_symmetry.space_group_name_H-M   'P 1'
#
loop_
_entity.id
_entity.type
_entity.pdbx_description
1 polymer ?
#
loop_
_entity_poly.entity_id
_entity_poly.type
_entity_poly.pdbx_seq_one_letter_code
_entity_poly.pdbx_strand_id
1 'polypeptide(L)'
;MSMARFSPFELVLLKSRSQVDTATLLLLAWVLVHRQHVSEGQRRRRLAQVTAQFRHGHELGPVMGIAHSQDLQAIQLAAEILRKECSQERSLSILHQSIAVATDDGELSLANHYILRFLADLLNVSPTTLSTLFYELTGRQMGSPEDPSRHTYWQQHNPDYFSQKARDAAAEKQAREAAEQQAHRQAQQREQKKQRKQQEKQRQQEEAHARQEHTRQERDRQRKQDEQYRREQAQREKARQERTRHEGARGERRQWQRTAPPPDRTTRALAVLGLPPGASRGDVRLAYRRMAQLHHPDRFFTESDHQVALASARFQRIKNAYDYLMQTY
;
A
#
# COMPACT_ATOMS: atom_id res chain seq x y z
N MET A 1 -13.79 31.38 44.46
CA MET A 1 -14.18 32.52 43.61
C MET A 1 -12.99 32.88 42.74
N SER A 2 -13.04 32.63 41.43
CA SER A 2 -11.98 33.06 40.53
C SER A 2 -11.96 34.59 40.51
N MET A 3 -10.85 35.20 40.90
CA MET A 3 -10.63 36.62 40.63
C MET A 3 -10.73 36.79 39.11
N ALA A 4 -11.76 37.48 38.62
CA ALA A 4 -11.88 37.81 37.21
C ALA A 4 -10.62 38.59 36.81
N ARG A 5 -9.71 37.93 36.07
CA ARG A 5 -8.53 38.59 35.53
C ARG A 5 -9.04 39.42 34.36
N PHE A 6 -9.06 40.74 34.53
CA PHE A 6 -9.36 41.67 33.46
C PHE A 6 -8.46 41.39 32.24
N SER A 7 -9.04 41.46 31.05
CA SER A 7 -8.28 41.38 29.81
C SER A 7 -7.31 42.56 29.67
N PRO A 8 -6.25 42.44 28.85
CA PRO A 8 -5.34 43.55 28.60
C PRO A 8 -6.05 44.82 28.12
N PHE A 9 -7.10 44.67 27.31
CA PHE A 9 -7.87 45.81 26.81
C PHE A 9 -8.77 46.43 27.88
N GLU A 10 -9.42 45.62 28.72
CA GLU A 10 -10.21 46.11 29.86
C GLU A 10 -9.33 46.92 30.83
N LEU A 11 -8.10 46.49 31.08
CA LEU A 11 -7.15 47.24 31.91
C LEU A 11 -6.79 48.60 31.29
N VAL A 12 -6.73 48.70 29.96
CA VAL A 12 -6.51 49.98 29.26
C VAL A 12 -7.75 50.86 29.36
N LEU A 13 -8.95 50.30 29.18
CA LEU A 13 -10.22 51.02 29.32
C LEU A 13 -10.43 51.58 30.72
N LEU A 14 -10.07 50.83 31.77
CA LEU A 14 -10.17 51.27 33.16
C LEU A 14 -9.24 52.46 33.49
N LYS A 15 -8.12 52.58 32.78
CA LYS A 15 -7.19 53.71 32.92
C LYS A 15 -7.53 54.88 32.00
N SER A 16 -8.48 54.70 31.10
CA SER A 16 -8.80 55.68 30.07
C SER A 16 -9.63 56.85 30.60
N ARG A 17 -9.38 58.04 30.06
CA ARG A 17 -10.22 59.23 30.26
C ARG A 17 -11.42 59.27 29.32
N SER A 18 -11.42 58.47 28.24
CA SER A 18 -12.51 58.37 27.27
C SER A 18 -12.52 56.96 26.67
N GLN A 19 -13.52 56.17 27.05
CA GLN A 19 -13.68 54.79 26.57
C GLN A 19 -13.93 54.75 25.07
N VAL A 20 -14.76 55.66 24.54
CA VAL A 20 -15.02 55.77 23.09
C VAL A 20 -13.74 56.06 22.32
N ASP A 21 -12.91 57.02 22.77
CA ASP A 21 -11.65 57.35 22.10
C ASP A 21 -10.68 56.17 22.10
N THR A 22 -10.64 55.43 23.20
CA THR A 22 -9.78 54.26 23.37
C THR A 22 -10.21 53.11 22.48
N ALA A 23 -11.53 52.91 22.37
CA ALA A 23 -12.11 51.92 21.50
C ALA A 23 -11.90 52.28 20.02
N THR A 24 -12.10 53.55 19.64
CA THR A 24 -11.77 54.04 18.29
C THR A 24 -10.29 53.86 17.99
N LEU A 25 -9.41 54.14 18.95
CA LEU A 25 -7.96 54.00 18.81
C LEU A 25 -7.56 52.53 18.59
N LEU A 26 -8.20 51.57 19.27
CA LEU A 26 -7.97 50.15 19.00
C LEU A 26 -8.40 49.75 17.58
N LEU A 27 -9.56 50.21 17.11
CA LEU A 27 -10.04 49.88 15.76
C LEU A 27 -9.16 50.53 14.67
N LEU A 28 -8.70 51.77 14.86
CA LEU A 28 -7.74 52.41 13.96
C LEU A 28 -6.37 51.71 13.98
N ALA A 29 -5.91 51.25 15.15
CA ALA A 29 -4.71 50.44 15.27
C ALA A 29 -4.86 49.10 14.52
N TRP A 30 -6.03 48.47 14.58
CA TRP A 30 -6.33 47.25 13.84
C TRP A 30 -6.24 47.46 12.31
N VAL A 31 -6.79 48.56 11.79
CA VAL A 31 -6.64 48.95 10.37
C VAL A 31 -5.17 49.13 9.99
N LEU A 32 -4.35 49.73 10.86
CA LEU A 32 -2.91 49.95 10.60
C LEU A 32 -2.10 48.64 10.57
N VAL A 33 -2.46 47.67 11.40
CA VAL A 33 -1.76 46.37 11.45
C VAL A 33 -1.89 45.63 10.13
N HIS A 34 -3.04 45.73 9.46
CA HIS A 34 -3.32 45.10 8.17
C HIS A 34 -2.77 45.86 6.96
N ARG A 35 -1.99 46.94 7.20
CA ARG A 35 -1.23 47.59 6.14
C ARG A 35 0.06 46.82 5.84
N GLN A 36 0.22 46.54 4.54
CA GLN A 36 1.42 45.94 3.98
C GLN A 36 2.56 46.97 3.96
N HIS A 37 3.80 46.52 4.18
CA HIS A 37 5.03 47.33 4.04
C HIS A 37 5.19 48.53 4.99
N VAL A 38 4.51 48.56 6.14
CA VAL A 38 4.69 49.63 7.16
C VAL A 38 5.38 49.07 8.41
N SER A 39 6.46 49.71 8.84
CA SER A 39 7.15 49.33 10.10
C SER A 39 6.30 49.65 11.33
N GLU A 40 6.52 48.94 12.43
CA GLU A 40 5.78 49.18 13.68
C GLU A 40 5.95 50.63 14.19
N GLY A 41 7.15 51.19 14.05
CA GLY A 41 7.43 52.60 14.40
C GLY A 41 6.62 53.59 13.56
N GLN A 42 6.47 53.33 12.26
CA GLN A 42 5.63 54.15 11.37
C GLN A 42 4.15 54.03 11.74
N ARG A 43 3.65 52.81 12.04
CA ARG A 43 2.26 52.60 12.50
C ARG A 43 1.97 53.38 13.77
N ARG A 44 2.85 53.31 14.78
CA ARG A 44 2.71 54.05 16.04
C ARG A 44 2.68 55.57 15.83
N ARG A 45 3.58 56.10 14.99
CA ARG A 45 3.60 57.53 14.65
C ARG A 45 2.33 57.97 13.93
N ARG A 46 1.86 57.17 12.97
CA ARG A 46 0.64 57.48 12.23
C ARG A 46 -0.60 57.46 13.12
N LEU A 47 -0.71 56.46 13.99
CA LEU A 47 -1.80 56.39 14.97
C LEU A 47 -1.80 57.63 15.85
N ALA A 48 -0.63 58.01 16.40
CA ALA A 48 -0.50 59.21 17.22
C ALA A 48 -0.91 60.50 16.50
N GLN A 49 -0.63 60.62 15.19
CA GLN A 49 -1.04 61.78 14.38
C GLN A 49 -2.55 61.85 14.20
N VAL A 50 -3.18 60.73 13.82
CA VAL A 50 -4.62 60.69 13.53
C VAL A 50 -5.46 60.81 14.80
N THR A 51 -4.95 60.32 15.94
CA THR A 51 -5.63 60.39 17.23
C THR A 51 -5.12 61.53 18.13
N ALA A 52 -4.44 62.54 17.59
CA ALA A 52 -3.86 63.63 18.39
C ALA A 52 -4.91 64.41 19.20
N GLN A 53 -6.15 64.45 18.71
CA GLN A 53 -7.28 65.14 19.36
C GLN A 53 -8.01 64.28 20.41
N PHE A 54 -7.65 63.00 20.53
CA PHE A 54 -8.36 62.06 21.41
C PHE A 54 -7.94 62.26 22.87
N ARG A 55 -8.91 62.13 23.78
CA ARG A 55 -8.74 62.28 25.23
C ARG A 55 -8.66 60.91 25.90
N HIS A 56 -7.81 60.02 25.41
CA HIS A 56 -7.68 58.65 25.96
C HIS A 56 -6.81 58.58 27.23
N GLY A 57 -5.78 59.44 27.37
CA GLY A 57 -5.04 59.60 28.63
C GLY A 57 -4.08 58.46 29.02
N HIS A 58 -3.80 57.53 28.12
CA HIS A 58 -2.86 56.42 28.30
C HIS A 58 -1.88 56.29 27.11
N GLU A 59 -0.83 55.47 27.27
CA GLU A 59 0.14 55.18 26.21
C GLU A 59 -0.49 54.38 25.04
N LEU A 60 0.06 54.56 23.83
CA LEU A 60 -0.40 53.87 22.62
C LEU A 60 0.15 52.43 22.50
N GLY A 61 1.25 52.13 23.19
CA GLY A 61 1.95 50.85 23.12
C GLY A 61 1.05 49.64 23.42
N PRO A 62 0.32 49.63 24.55
CA PRO A 62 -0.60 48.54 24.88
C PRO A 62 -1.68 48.29 23.82
N VAL A 63 -2.28 49.36 23.29
CA VAL A 63 -3.34 49.24 22.26
C VAL A 63 -2.78 48.71 20.94
N MET A 64 -1.59 49.16 20.55
CA MET A 64 -0.89 48.61 19.39
C MET A 64 -0.53 47.14 19.56
N GLY A 65 -0.11 46.73 20.77
CA GLY A 65 0.14 45.33 21.10
C GLY A 65 -1.11 44.46 20.93
N ILE A 66 -2.25 44.91 21.45
CA ILE A 66 -3.54 44.21 21.33
C ILE A 66 -4.00 44.10 19.87
N ALA A 67 -3.87 45.19 19.11
CA ALA A 67 -4.19 45.19 17.69
C ALA A 67 -3.28 44.24 16.89
N HIS A 68 -1.98 44.18 17.23
CA HIS A 68 -1.03 43.28 16.58
C HIS A 68 -1.32 41.81 16.88
N SER A 69 -1.73 41.49 18.11
CA SER A 69 -2.18 40.14 18.46
C SER A 69 -3.54 39.76 17.87
N GLN A 70 -4.24 40.71 17.23
CA GLN A 70 -5.58 40.52 16.64
C GLN A 70 -6.57 39.90 17.64
N ASP A 71 -6.55 40.40 18.87
CA ASP A 71 -7.44 39.91 19.92
C ASP A 71 -8.89 40.24 19.58
N LEU A 72 -9.63 39.21 19.15
CA LEU A 72 -11.03 39.33 18.73
C LEU A 72 -11.94 39.78 19.88
N GLN A 73 -11.65 39.39 21.13
CA GLN A 73 -12.46 39.79 22.28
C GLN A 73 -12.29 41.28 22.56
N ALA A 74 -11.07 41.79 22.46
CA ALA A 74 -10.79 43.21 22.59
C ALA A 74 -11.42 44.04 21.46
N ILE A 75 -11.33 43.57 20.21
CA ILE A 75 -11.95 44.22 19.05
C ILE A 75 -13.48 44.24 19.19
N GLN A 76 -14.07 43.13 19.61
CA GLN A 76 -15.51 43.05 19.88
C GLN A 76 -15.93 44.04 20.97
N LEU A 77 -15.22 44.07 22.10
CA LEU A 77 -15.53 45.01 23.19
C LEU A 77 -15.41 46.46 22.72
N ALA A 78 -14.38 46.80 21.94
CA ALA A 78 -14.25 48.13 21.35
C ALA A 78 -15.44 48.46 20.44
N ALA A 79 -15.86 47.52 19.60
CA ALA A 79 -17.01 47.71 18.72
C ALA A 79 -18.31 47.91 19.51
N GLU A 80 -18.52 47.16 20.59
CA GLU A 80 -19.68 47.32 21.47
C GLU A 80 -19.72 48.70 22.15
N ILE A 81 -18.57 49.19 22.62
CA ILE A 81 -18.43 50.53 23.21
C ILE A 81 -18.77 51.59 22.17
N LEU A 82 -18.20 51.51 20.95
CA LEU A 82 -18.52 52.45 19.88
C LEU A 82 -20.02 52.42 19.54
N ARG A 83 -20.62 51.25 19.39
CA ARG A 83 -22.04 51.15 19.04
C ARG A 83 -22.96 51.72 20.12
N LYS A 84 -22.56 51.64 21.39
CA LYS A 84 -23.36 52.09 22.54
C LYS A 84 -23.20 53.58 22.83
N GLU A 85 -21.99 54.12 22.66
CA GLU A 85 -21.62 55.45 23.18
C GLU A 85 -21.20 56.46 22.10
N CYS A 86 -21.05 56.03 20.83
CA CYS A 86 -20.71 56.94 19.74
C CYS A 86 -21.95 57.70 19.24
N SER A 87 -21.85 59.03 19.16
CA SER A 87 -22.86 59.85 18.50
C SER A 87 -22.83 59.70 16.97
N GLN A 88 -23.95 60.00 16.32
CA GLN A 88 -24.06 59.94 14.86
C GLN A 88 -23.19 60.98 14.16
N GLU A 89 -22.99 62.16 14.76
CA GLU A 89 -22.08 63.18 14.22
C GLU A 89 -20.62 62.70 14.19
N ARG A 90 -20.24 61.88 15.18
CA ARG A 90 -18.88 61.37 15.31
C ARG A 90 -18.62 60.17 14.41
N SER A 91 -19.66 59.42 14.03
CA SER A 91 -19.53 58.21 13.23
C SER A 91 -18.86 58.47 11.88
N LEU A 92 -19.25 59.54 11.19
CA LEU A 92 -18.63 59.94 9.91
C LEU A 92 -17.16 60.36 10.07
N SER A 93 -16.82 61.05 11.16
CA SER A 93 -15.43 61.45 11.43
C SER A 93 -14.53 60.24 11.70
N ILE A 94 -15.03 59.24 12.45
CA ILE A 94 -14.30 58.00 12.71
C ILE A 94 -14.12 57.21 11.41
N LEU A 95 -15.15 57.14 10.57
CA LEU A 95 -15.04 56.45 9.29
C LEU A 95 -14.06 57.15 8.34
N HIS A 96 -14.09 58.48 8.28
CA HIS A 96 -13.11 59.27 7.53
C HIS A 96 -11.68 59.00 7.99
N GLN A 97 -11.44 58.99 9.31
CA GLN A 97 -10.13 58.66 9.88
C GLN A 97 -9.72 57.21 9.53
N SER A 98 -10.67 56.27 9.57
CA SER A 98 -10.41 54.87 9.22
C SER A 98 -10.00 54.71 7.76
N ILE A 99 -10.67 55.41 6.84
CA ILE A 99 -10.32 55.41 5.41
C ILE A 99 -8.93 56.01 5.23
N ALA A 100 -8.68 57.22 5.76
CA ALA A 100 -7.38 57.88 5.64
C ALA A 100 -6.25 56.95 6.10
N VAL A 101 -6.38 56.42 7.32
CA VAL A 101 -5.42 55.48 7.91
C VAL A 101 -5.19 54.25 7.04
N ALA A 102 -6.24 53.73 6.39
CA ALA A 102 -6.15 52.55 5.53
C ALA A 102 -5.45 52.82 4.19
N THR A 103 -5.51 54.05 3.66
CA THR A 103 -5.17 54.39 2.27
C THR A 103 -3.94 55.27 2.08
N ASP A 104 -3.34 55.80 3.15
CA ASP A 104 -2.34 56.89 3.07
C ASP A 104 -1.14 56.69 2.13
N ASP A 105 -0.70 55.46 1.84
CA ASP A 105 0.51 55.24 1.02
C ASP A 105 0.33 54.20 -0.11
N GLY A 106 -0.90 53.83 -0.49
CA GLY A 106 -1.08 52.87 -1.58
C GLY A 106 -2.45 52.26 -1.74
N GLU A 107 -2.48 51.10 -2.42
CA GLU A 107 -3.70 50.32 -2.62
C GLU A 107 -4.22 49.72 -1.31
N LEU A 108 -5.54 49.65 -1.22
CA LEU A 108 -6.22 49.12 -0.05
C LEU A 108 -5.95 47.62 0.06
N SER A 109 -5.39 47.17 1.20
CA SER A 109 -5.21 45.74 1.44
C SER A 109 -6.56 45.02 1.50
N LEU A 110 -6.57 43.73 1.15
CA LEU A 110 -7.79 42.92 1.17
C LEU A 110 -8.46 42.93 2.57
N ALA A 111 -7.66 42.82 3.63
CA ALA A 111 -8.18 42.89 5.00
C ALA A 111 -8.81 44.27 5.28
N ASN A 112 -8.15 45.38 4.92
CA ASN A 112 -8.70 46.72 5.10
C ASN A 112 -9.98 46.95 4.29
N HIS A 113 -10.11 46.28 3.15
CA HIS A 113 -11.32 46.27 2.34
C HIS A 113 -12.55 45.75 3.11
N TYR A 114 -12.37 44.70 3.91
CA TYR A 114 -13.42 44.16 4.78
C TYR A 114 -13.57 44.94 6.08
N ILE A 115 -12.47 45.38 6.69
CA ILE A 115 -12.50 46.14 7.95
C ILE A 115 -13.27 47.46 7.76
N LEU A 116 -13.04 48.20 6.67
CA LEU A 116 -13.75 49.45 6.42
C LEU A 116 -15.26 49.26 6.25
N ARG A 117 -15.69 48.15 5.61
CA ARG A 117 -17.11 47.81 5.50
C ARG A 117 -17.71 47.44 6.85
N PHE A 118 -17.00 46.62 7.62
CA PHE A 118 -17.40 46.28 8.97
C PHE A 118 -17.55 47.53 9.85
N LEU A 119 -16.60 48.48 9.76
CA LEU A 119 -16.68 49.74 10.50
C LEU A 119 -17.83 50.61 10.02
N ALA A 120 -18.12 50.67 8.72
CA ALA A 120 -19.27 51.39 8.20
C ALA A 120 -20.60 50.80 8.74
N ASP A 121 -20.75 49.48 8.71
CA ASP A 121 -21.92 48.79 9.27
C ASP A 121 -22.05 49.03 10.78
N LEU A 122 -20.93 48.93 11.52
CA LEU A 122 -20.87 49.20 12.96
C LEU A 122 -21.32 50.62 13.31
N LEU A 123 -20.98 51.59 12.46
CA LEU A 123 -21.26 53.01 12.62
C LEU A 123 -22.58 53.44 11.98
N ASN A 124 -23.38 52.49 11.48
CA ASN A 124 -24.63 52.73 10.75
C ASN A 124 -24.48 53.65 9.53
N VAL A 125 -23.34 53.56 8.83
CA VAL A 125 -23.08 54.28 7.58
C VAL A 125 -23.39 53.37 6.40
N SER A 126 -24.21 53.85 5.47
CA SER A 126 -24.61 53.05 4.31
C SER A 126 -23.42 52.76 3.38
N PRO A 127 -23.46 51.66 2.61
CA PRO A 127 -22.42 51.35 1.62
C PRO A 127 -22.25 52.44 0.55
N THR A 128 -23.32 53.16 0.21
CA THR A 128 -23.27 54.29 -0.72
C THR A 128 -22.51 55.46 -0.14
N THR A 129 -22.80 55.85 1.11
CA THR A 129 -22.05 56.91 1.81
C THR A 129 -20.59 56.53 2.01
N LEU A 130 -20.30 55.28 2.39
CA LEU A 130 -18.92 54.78 2.47
C LEU A 130 -18.18 54.93 1.14
N SER A 131 -18.83 54.53 0.03
CA SER A 131 -18.23 54.62 -1.31
C SER A 131 -17.98 56.07 -1.74
N THR A 132 -18.90 56.98 -1.44
CA THR A 132 -18.75 58.41 -1.70
C THR A 132 -17.58 58.99 -0.89
N LEU A 133 -17.54 58.75 0.42
CA LEU A 133 -16.44 59.21 1.28
C LEU A 133 -15.09 58.65 0.84
N PHE A 134 -15.04 57.37 0.46
CA PHE A 134 -13.83 56.75 -0.04
C PHE A 134 -13.34 57.42 -1.33
N TYR A 135 -14.25 57.70 -2.26
CA TYR A 135 -13.93 58.39 -3.51
C TYR A 135 -13.46 59.83 -3.25
N GLU A 136 -14.13 60.57 -2.38
CA GLU A 136 -13.75 61.94 -2.02
C GLU A 136 -12.34 62.01 -1.41
N LEU A 137 -11.96 61.02 -0.59
CA LEU A 137 -10.65 60.99 0.07
C LEU A 137 -9.52 60.45 -0.80
N THR A 138 -9.80 59.47 -1.67
CA THR A 138 -8.75 58.75 -2.42
C THR A 138 -8.73 59.06 -3.91
N GLY A 139 -9.79 59.69 -4.44
CA GLY A 139 -10.01 59.87 -5.88
C GLY A 139 -10.31 58.56 -6.64
N ARG A 140 -10.45 57.42 -5.95
CA ARG A 140 -10.67 56.09 -6.54
C ARG A 140 -12.00 55.50 -6.09
N GLN A 141 -12.62 54.73 -6.97
CA GLN A 141 -13.84 53.99 -6.59
C GLN A 141 -13.48 52.81 -5.68
N MET A 142 -14.29 52.60 -4.65
CA MET A 142 -14.20 51.41 -3.81
C MET A 142 -14.80 50.21 -4.56
N GLY A 143 -13.95 49.34 -5.11
CA GLY A 143 -14.39 48.11 -5.77
C GLY A 143 -15.02 47.10 -4.80
N SER A 144 -15.51 45.97 -5.33
CA SER A 144 -15.95 44.84 -4.50
C SER A 144 -14.74 44.11 -3.90
N PRO A 145 -14.85 43.56 -2.67
CA PRO A 145 -13.79 42.75 -2.11
C PRO A 145 -13.59 41.49 -2.95
N GLU A 146 -12.34 41.08 -3.11
CA GLU A 146 -12.05 39.73 -3.55
C GLU A 146 -12.34 38.72 -2.44
N ASP A 147 -12.58 37.47 -2.80
CA ASP A 147 -13.04 36.44 -1.86
C ASP A 147 -12.01 35.30 -1.72
N PRO A 148 -11.21 35.27 -0.64
CA PRO A 148 -10.22 34.23 -0.39
C PRO A 148 -10.77 32.81 -0.25
N SER A 149 -12.09 32.67 -0.04
CA SER A 149 -12.72 31.36 0.02
C SER A 149 -12.87 30.72 -1.36
N ARG A 150 -12.76 31.51 -2.44
CA ARG A 150 -12.91 31.03 -3.80
C ARG A 150 -11.59 30.53 -4.35
N HIS A 151 -11.64 29.39 -5.04
CA HIS A 151 -10.50 28.83 -5.76
C HIS A 151 -9.90 29.80 -6.80
N THR A 152 -10.75 30.61 -7.45
CA THR A 152 -10.33 31.59 -8.46
C THR A 152 -9.41 32.67 -7.89
N TYR A 153 -9.60 33.07 -6.63
CA TYR A 153 -8.73 34.03 -5.95
C TYR A 153 -7.29 33.51 -5.91
N TRP A 154 -7.13 32.28 -5.44
CA TRP A 154 -5.81 31.64 -5.33
C TRP A 154 -5.17 31.38 -6.69
N GLN A 155 -5.95 31.08 -7.73
CA GLN A 155 -5.41 30.92 -9.09
C GLN A 155 -4.78 32.21 -9.62
N GLN A 156 -5.38 33.36 -9.32
CA GLN A 156 -4.88 34.67 -9.73
C GLN A 156 -3.68 35.11 -8.90
N HIS A 157 -3.70 34.85 -7.59
CA HIS A 157 -2.68 35.34 -6.66
C HIS A 157 -1.45 34.43 -6.56
N ASN A 158 -1.59 33.12 -6.83
CA ASN A 158 -0.51 32.13 -6.75
C ASN A 158 -0.36 31.32 -8.05
N PRO A 159 -0.12 31.96 -9.21
CA PRO A 159 -0.05 31.26 -10.49
C PRO A 159 1.06 30.19 -10.51
N ASP A 160 2.18 30.44 -9.81
CA ASP A 160 3.32 29.53 -9.76
C ASP A 160 2.95 28.19 -9.10
N TYR A 161 2.22 28.23 -7.99
CA TYR A 161 1.76 27.02 -7.29
C TYR A 161 0.89 26.15 -8.22
N PHE A 162 -0.04 26.76 -8.94
CA PHE A 162 -0.91 26.03 -9.86
C PHE A 162 -0.15 25.50 -11.08
N SER A 163 0.85 26.26 -11.58
CA SER A 163 1.71 25.80 -12.67
C SER A 163 2.56 24.59 -12.27
N GLN A 164 3.11 24.57 -11.05
CA GLN A 164 3.87 23.45 -10.51
C GLN A 164 2.96 22.23 -10.32
N LYS A 165 1.80 22.42 -9.67
CA LYS A 165 0.82 21.35 -9.47
C LYS A 165 0.36 20.73 -10.78
N ALA A 166 0.19 21.53 -11.84
CA ALA A 166 -0.14 21.03 -13.17
C ALA A 166 0.99 20.21 -13.80
N ARG A 167 2.26 20.63 -13.62
CA ARG A 167 3.44 19.86 -14.07
C ARG A 167 3.56 18.53 -13.33
N ASP A 168 3.36 18.54 -12.02
CA ASP A 168 3.42 17.32 -11.20
C ASP A 168 2.32 16.33 -11.59
N ALA A 169 1.10 16.82 -11.80
CA ALA A 169 -0.01 15.99 -12.28
C ALA A 169 0.26 15.41 -13.68
N ALA A 170 0.88 16.20 -14.57
CA ALA A 170 1.28 15.72 -15.89
C ALA A 170 2.39 14.66 -15.80
N ALA A 171 3.39 14.87 -14.95
CA ALA A 171 4.48 13.91 -14.72
C ALA A 171 3.96 12.61 -14.09
N GLU A 172 3.04 12.69 -13.13
CA GLU A 172 2.41 11.52 -12.52
C GLU A 172 1.60 10.73 -13.55
N LYS A 173 0.84 11.42 -14.41
CA LYS A 173 0.10 10.77 -15.51
C LYS A 173 1.05 10.06 -16.48
N GLN A 174 2.13 10.71 -16.88
CA GLN A 174 3.16 10.10 -17.74
C GLN A 174 3.82 8.89 -17.07
N ALA A 175 4.10 8.97 -15.77
CA ALA A 175 4.68 7.85 -15.01
C ALA A 175 3.71 6.66 -14.93
N ARG A 176 2.41 6.90 -14.73
CA ARG A 176 1.37 5.86 -14.74
C ARG A 176 1.27 5.20 -16.12
N GLU A 177 1.21 5.98 -17.19
CA GLU A 177 1.18 5.47 -18.57
C GLU A 177 2.44 4.65 -18.91
N ALA A 178 3.62 5.11 -18.49
CA ALA A 178 4.88 4.38 -18.69
C ALA A 178 4.90 3.06 -17.89
N ALA A 179 4.42 3.06 -16.65
CA ALA A 179 4.32 1.86 -15.82
C ALA A 179 3.34 0.84 -16.42
N GLU A 180 2.19 1.29 -16.93
CA GLU A 180 1.22 0.44 -17.63
C GLU A 180 1.83 -0.18 -18.90
N GLN A 181 2.53 0.62 -19.71
CA GLN A 181 3.24 0.11 -20.89
C GLN A 181 4.31 -0.92 -20.52
N GLN A 182 5.07 -0.65 -19.45
CA GLN A 182 6.10 -1.58 -18.98
C GLN A 182 5.48 -2.88 -18.45
N ALA A 183 4.39 -2.81 -17.71
CA ALA A 183 3.65 -3.97 -17.23
C ALA A 183 3.11 -4.80 -18.40
N HIS A 184 2.56 -4.15 -19.43
CA HIS A 184 2.07 -4.82 -20.64
C HIS A 184 3.20 -5.54 -21.39
N ARG A 185 4.36 -4.88 -21.58
CA ARG A 185 5.55 -5.50 -22.19
C ARG A 185 6.04 -6.70 -21.38
N GLN A 186 6.08 -6.59 -20.06
CA GLN A 186 6.47 -7.71 -19.19
C GLN A 186 5.48 -8.88 -19.28
N ALA A 187 4.19 -8.60 -19.34
CA ALA A 187 3.16 -9.63 -19.51
C ALA A 187 3.33 -10.37 -20.85
N GLN A 188 3.51 -9.64 -21.95
CA GLN A 188 3.79 -10.24 -23.27
C GLN A 188 5.05 -11.10 -23.28
N GLN A 189 6.15 -10.63 -22.65
CA GLN A 189 7.38 -11.43 -22.54
C GLN A 189 7.19 -12.70 -21.72
N ARG A 190 6.42 -12.63 -20.62
CA ARG A 190 6.09 -13.81 -19.79
C ARG A 190 5.28 -14.82 -20.59
N GLU A 191 4.32 -14.35 -21.39
CA GLU A 191 3.49 -15.20 -22.23
C GLU A 191 4.30 -15.88 -23.34
N GLN A 192 5.15 -15.12 -24.05
CA GLN A 192 6.07 -15.69 -25.05
C GLN A 192 7.02 -16.73 -24.43
N LYS A 193 7.56 -16.48 -23.23
CA LYS A 193 8.39 -17.47 -22.50
C LYS A 193 7.62 -18.73 -22.14
N LYS A 194 6.35 -18.61 -21.72
CA LYS A 194 5.48 -19.75 -21.44
C LYS A 194 5.24 -20.57 -22.72
N GLN A 195 4.90 -19.91 -23.82
CA GLN A 195 4.68 -20.57 -25.12
C GLN A 195 5.94 -21.30 -25.60
N ARG A 196 7.12 -20.68 -25.51
CA ARG A 196 8.40 -21.32 -25.86
C ARG A 196 8.68 -22.57 -25.03
N LYS A 197 8.52 -22.48 -23.70
CA LYS A 197 8.69 -23.65 -22.80
C LYS A 197 7.71 -24.77 -23.13
N GLN A 198 6.47 -24.43 -23.49
CA GLN A 198 5.46 -25.42 -23.85
C GLN A 198 5.79 -26.12 -25.16
N GLN A 199 6.23 -25.37 -26.18
CA GLN A 199 6.71 -25.94 -27.45
C GLN A 199 7.95 -26.83 -27.24
N GLU A 200 8.91 -26.39 -26.43
CA GLU A 200 10.10 -27.19 -26.13
C GLU A 200 9.74 -28.50 -25.41
N LYS A 201 8.82 -28.45 -24.45
CA LYS A 201 8.31 -29.64 -23.76
C LYS A 201 7.59 -30.60 -24.73
N GLN A 202 6.79 -30.07 -25.66
CA GLN A 202 6.14 -30.88 -26.70
C GLN A 202 7.18 -31.57 -27.59
N ARG A 203 8.19 -30.84 -28.08
CA ARG A 203 9.29 -31.42 -28.87
C ARG A 203 10.04 -32.51 -28.11
N GLN A 204 10.36 -32.29 -26.84
CA GLN A 204 11.02 -33.29 -26.01
C GLN A 204 10.16 -34.55 -25.83
N GLN A 205 8.84 -34.40 -25.68
CA GLN A 205 7.90 -35.52 -25.59
C GLN A 205 7.81 -36.29 -26.91
N GLU A 206 7.73 -35.59 -28.04
CA GLU A 206 7.73 -36.19 -29.39
C GLU A 206 9.03 -36.95 -29.66
N GLU A 207 10.19 -36.36 -29.36
CA GLU A 207 11.49 -37.02 -29.49
C GLU A 207 11.60 -38.25 -28.58
N ALA A 208 11.13 -38.16 -27.33
CA ALA A 208 11.13 -39.28 -26.41
C ALA A 208 10.22 -40.41 -26.91
N HIS A 209 9.03 -40.08 -27.45
CA HIS A 209 8.12 -41.05 -28.04
C HIS A 209 8.76 -41.73 -29.26
N ALA A 210 9.34 -40.95 -30.18
CA ALA A 210 10.03 -41.46 -31.36
C ALA A 210 11.21 -42.38 -30.99
N ARG A 211 11.99 -42.01 -29.95
CA ARG A 211 13.07 -42.87 -29.42
C ARG A 211 12.52 -44.18 -28.86
N GLN A 212 11.46 -44.13 -28.06
CA GLN A 212 10.83 -45.34 -27.51
C GLN A 212 10.28 -46.25 -28.62
N GLU A 213 9.65 -45.68 -29.65
CA GLU A 213 9.17 -46.45 -30.80
C GLU A 213 10.33 -47.08 -31.59
N HIS A 214 11.41 -46.33 -31.84
CA HIS A 214 12.60 -46.88 -32.49
C HIS A 214 13.18 -48.06 -31.70
N THR A 215 13.35 -47.92 -30.38
CA THR A 215 13.85 -49.00 -29.52
C THR A 215 12.89 -50.19 -29.49
N ARG A 216 11.57 -49.97 -29.51
CA ARG A 216 10.58 -51.06 -29.62
C ARG A 216 10.72 -51.80 -30.95
N GLN A 217 10.81 -51.08 -32.06
CA GLN A 217 11.00 -51.67 -33.38
C GLN A 217 12.30 -52.47 -33.48
N GLU A 218 13.40 -51.98 -32.92
CA GLU A 218 14.67 -52.72 -32.84
C GLU A 218 14.54 -53.99 -32.02
N ARG A 219 13.92 -53.94 -30.83
CA ARG A 219 13.68 -55.13 -30.01
C ARG A 219 12.79 -56.15 -30.71
N ASP A 220 11.77 -55.70 -31.43
CA ASP A 220 10.89 -56.59 -32.19
C ASP A 220 11.63 -57.23 -33.37
N ARG A 221 12.49 -56.48 -34.07
CA ARG A 221 13.38 -57.03 -35.11
C ARG A 221 14.32 -58.09 -34.52
N GLN A 222 14.93 -57.79 -33.38
CA GLN A 222 15.86 -58.70 -32.73
C GLN A 222 15.15 -59.97 -32.21
N ARG A 223 13.95 -59.84 -31.64
CA ARG A 223 13.11 -60.99 -31.27
C ARG A 223 12.78 -61.88 -32.47
N LYS A 224 12.43 -61.29 -33.62
CA LYS A 224 12.15 -62.05 -34.85
C LYS A 224 13.40 -62.81 -35.33
N GLN A 225 14.57 -62.19 -35.27
CA GLN A 225 15.84 -62.84 -35.59
C GLN A 225 16.17 -63.98 -34.61
N ASP A 226 16.02 -63.74 -33.30
CA ASP A 226 16.24 -64.76 -32.27
C ASP A 226 15.27 -65.94 -32.41
N GLU A 227 14.00 -65.68 -32.74
CA GLU A 227 13.00 -66.72 -33.01
C GLU A 227 13.35 -67.53 -34.26
N GLN A 228 13.80 -66.88 -35.34
CA GLN A 228 14.29 -67.59 -36.53
C GLN A 228 15.48 -68.48 -36.18
N TYR A 229 16.46 -67.95 -35.47
CA TYR A 229 17.64 -68.70 -35.03
C TYR A 229 17.26 -69.89 -34.14
N ARG A 230 16.34 -69.71 -33.19
CA ARG A 230 15.83 -70.80 -32.34
C ARG A 230 15.08 -71.85 -33.14
N ARG A 231 14.27 -71.46 -34.13
CA ARG A 231 13.55 -72.40 -35.01
C ARG A 231 14.53 -73.24 -35.83
N GLU A 232 15.57 -72.62 -36.39
CA GLU A 232 16.63 -73.33 -37.12
C GLU A 232 17.40 -74.29 -36.21
N GLN A 233 17.77 -73.86 -35.00
CA GLN A 233 18.43 -74.71 -34.00
C GLN A 233 17.54 -75.90 -33.62
N ALA A 234 16.26 -75.69 -33.32
CA ALA A 234 15.32 -76.75 -32.98
C ALA A 234 15.09 -77.75 -34.14
N GLN A 235 15.11 -77.28 -35.39
CA GLN A 235 15.07 -78.15 -36.56
C GLN A 235 16.35 -79.00 -36.68
N ARG A 236 17.52 -78.40 -36.45
CA ARG A 236 18.80 -79.13 -36.41
C ARG A 236 18.84 -80.16 -35.29
N GLU A 237 18.33 -79.81 -34.11
CA GLU A 237 18.28 -80.70 -32.94
C GLU A 237 17.31 -81.87 -33.16
N LYS A 238 16.14 -81.63 -33.75
CA LYS A 238 15.20 -82.68 -34.17
C LYS A 238 15.83 -83.64 -35.19
N ALA A 239 16.52 -83.13 -36.20
CA ALA A 239 17.25 -83.96 -37.17
C ALA A 239 18.37 -84.79 -36.50
N ARG A 240 18.98 -84.26 -35.44
CA ARG A 240 19.99 -84.96 -34.64
C ARG A 240 19.37 -86.04 -33.76
N GLN A 241 18.21 -85.77 -33.14
CA GLN A 241 17.43 -86.72 -32.35
C GLN A 241 16.81 -87.84 -33.19
N GLU A 242 16.40 -87.56 -34.43
CA GLU A 242 15.93 -88.60 -35.37
C GLU A 242 17.05 -89.58 -35.76
N ARG A 243 18.30 -89.10 -35.85
CA ARG A 243 19.48 -89.97 -36.03
C ARG A 243 19.83 -90.80 -34.80
N THR A 244 19.57 -90.30 -33.59
CA THR A 244 19.82 -91.03 -32.33
C THR A 244 18.65 -91.93 -31.91
N ARG A 245 17.48 -91.83 -32.55
CA ARG A 245 16.33 -92.73 -32.32
C ARG A 245 16.46 -94.09 -33.00
N HIS A 246 17.35 -94.25 -33.97
CA HIS A 246 17.55 -95.52 -34.70
C HIS A 246 18.55 -96.49 -34.05
N GLU A 247 19.26 -96.09 -32.99
CA GLU A 247 20.12 -96.98 -32.20
C GLU A 247 19.75 -96.87 -30.71
N GLY A 248 19.15 -97.95 -30.16
CA GLY A 248 19.01 -98.12 -28.71
C GLY A 248 17.58 -98.11 -28.16
N ALA A 249 16.84 -99.18 -28.44
CA ALA A 249 15.70 -99.59 -27.60
C ALA A 249 16.14 -100.72 -26.66
N ARG A 250 16.30 -100.43 -25.35
CA ARG A 250 15.99 -101.26 -24.15
C ARG A 250 16.89 -100.88 -22.96
N GLY A 251 16.28 -100.56 -21.80
CA GLY A 251 16.99 -100.52 -20.52
C GLY A 251 16.47 -99.52 -19.48
N GLU A 252 15.39 -99.89 -18.80
CA GLU A 252 14.90 -99.54 -17.45
C GLU A 252 15.53 -98.43 -16.54
N ARG A 253 14.61 -97.57 -16.09
CA ARG A 253 14.22 -97.21 -14.70
C ARG A 253 15.21 -96.60 -13.68
N ARG A 254 14.69 -95.48 -13.13
CA ARG A 254 14.82 -94.87 -11.77
C ARG A 254 16.07 -94.02 -11.51
N GLN A 255 15.86 -92.72 -11.28
CA GLN A 255 15.83 -92.16 -9.92
C GLN A 255 15.26 -90.73 -9.93
N TRP A 256 14.15 -90.53 -9.21
CA TRP A 256 13.63 -89.21 -8.88
C TRP A 256 14.56 -88.55 -7.86
N GLN A 257 15.12 -87.38 -8.16
CA GLN A 257 15.68 -86.47 -7.17
C GLN A 257 14.84 -85.20 -7.14
N ARG A 258 14.03 -85.10 -6.07
CA ARG A 258 13.30 -83.91 -5.62
C ARG A 258 14.31 -82.78 -5.39
N THR A 259 14.25 -81.72 -6.18
CA THR A 259 14.75 -80.41 -5.75
C THR A 259 13.69 -79.74 -4.87
N ALA A 260 14.17 -79.14 -3.78
CA ALA A 260 13.40 -78.69 -2.62
C ALA A 260 12.20 -77.80 -2.97
N PRO A 261 11.09 -77.87 -2.21
CA PRO A 261 9.94 -76.98 -2.41
C PRO A 261 10.38 -75.52 -2.27
N PRO A 262 9.83 -74.59 -3.07
CA PRO A 262 9.99 -73.17 -2.78
C PRO A 262 9.49 -72.95 -1.34
N PRO A 263 10.27 -72.26 -0.48
CA PRO A 263 9.85 -72.06 0.91
C PRO A 263 8.46 -71.43 0.92
N ASP A 264 7.62 -71.98 1.78
CA ASP A 264 6.21 -71.62 1.92
C ASP A 264 6.06 -70.10 1.89
N ARG A 265 5.08 -69.58 1.12
CA ARG A 265 4.92 -68.12 0.93
C ARG A 265 4.80 -67.40 2.28
N THR A 266 4.24 -68.08 3.28
CA THR A 266 4.17 -67.67 4.69
C THR A 266 5.56 -67.58 5.33
N THR A 267 6.46 -68.54 5.10
CA THR A 267 7.85 -68.52 5.60
C THR A 267 8.64 -67.35 5.01
N ARG A 268 8.45 -67.06 3.71
CA ARG A 268 9.06 -65.87 3.07
C ARG A 268 8.51 -64.57 3.66
N ALA A 269 7.20 -64.49 3.91
CA ALA A 269 6.58 -63.31 4.51
C ALA A 269 7.02 -63.09 5.96
N LEU A 270 7.18 -64.16 6.76
CA LEU A 270 7.70 -64.10 8.13
C LEU A 270 9.17 -63.66 8.15
N ALA A 271 9.98 -64.15 7.21
CA ALA A 271 11.38 -63.73 7.05
C ALA A 271 11.51 -62.24 6.70
N VAL A 272 10.60 -61.67 5.90
CA VAL A 272 10.57 -60.23 5.58
C VAL A 272 10.25 -59.38 6.82
N LEU A 273 9.49 -59.91 7.77
CA LEU A 273 9.20 -59.25 9.06
C LEU A 273 10.23 -59.62 10.16
N GLY A 274 11.21 -60.47 9.87
CA GLY A 274 12.24 -60.90 10.84
C GLY A 274 11.71 -61.85 11.93
N LEU A 275 10.62 -62.57 11.66
CA LEU A 275 9.98 -63.46 12.64
C LEU A 275 10.30 -64.94 12.36
N PRO A 276 10.48 -65.76 13.41
CA PRO A 276 10.64 -67.21 13.25
C PRO A 276 9.34 -67.87 12.77
N PRO A 277 9.40 -69.06 12.14
CA PRO A 277 8.21 -69.83 11.79
C PRO A 277 7.41 -70.17 13.06
N GLY A 278 6.09 -69.95 13.04
CA GLY A 278 5.20 -70.18 14.20
C GLY A 278 4.91 -68.95 15.07
N ALA A 279 5.34 -67.75 14.65
CA ALA A 279 5.00 -66.50 15.33
C ALA A 279 3.48 -66.26 15.39
N SER A 280 2.97 -65.75 16.50
CA SER A 280 1.53 -65.51 16.67
C SER A 280 1.07 -64.29 15.84
N ARG A 281 -0.24 -64.18 15.57
CA ARG A 281 -0.84 -62.98 14.96
C ARG A 281 -0.51 -61.70 15.73
N GLY A 282 -0.27 -61.78 17.05
CA GLY A 282 0.17 -60.66 17.87
C GLY A 282 1.60 -60.22 17.55
N ASP A 283 2.50 -61.18 17.34
CA ASP A 283 3.91 -60.94 17.02
C ASP A 283 4.07 -60.35 15.61
N VAL A 284 3.26 -60.80 14.65
CA VAL A 284 3.21 -60.25 13.29
C VAL A 284 2.84 -58.77 13.28
N ARG A 285 1.83 -58.35 14.07
CA ARG A 285 1.45 -56.94 14.20
C ARG A 285 2.54 -56.11 14.89
N LEU A 286 3.18 -56.66 15.92
CA LEU A 286 4.25 -55.97 16.64
C LEU A 286 5.48 -55.77 15.74
N ALA A 287 5.88 -56.79 14.99
CA ALA A 287 6.99 -56.72 14.03
C ALA A 287 6.70 -55.75 12.88
N TYR A 288 5.48 -55.76 12.33
CA TYR A 288 5.06 -54.82 11.31
C TYR A 288 5.15 -53.37 11.80
N ARG A 289 4.64 -53.06 13.00
CA ARG A 289 4.70 -51.71 13.56
C ARG A 289 6.15 -51.23 13.76
N ARG A 290 7.04 -52.11 14.23
CA ARG A 290 8.48 -51.79 14.39
C ARG A 290 9.14 -51.52 13.03
N MET A 291 8.93 -52.40 12.05
CA MET A 291 9.51 -52.27 10.71
C MET A 291 8.96 -51.08 9.94
N ALA A 292 7.66 -50.77 10.09
CA ALA A 292 7.03 -49.61 9.48
C ALA A 292 7.58 -48.29 10.02
N GLN A 293 7.85 -48.20 11.34
CA GLN A 293 8.48 -47.02 11.94
C GLN A 293 9.95 -46.85 11.52
N LEU A 294 10.67 -47.95 11.27
CA LEU A 294 12.06 -47.91 10.82
C LEU A 294 12.21 -47.54 9.34
N HIS A 295 11.29 -47.98 8.49
CA HIS A 295 11.37 -47.81 7.04
C HIS A 295 10.31 -46.88 6.44
N HIS A 296 9.70 -46.00 7.26
CA HIS A 296 8.71 -45.05 6.77
C HIS A 296 9.36 -44.02 5.81
N PRO A 297 8.81 -43.78 4.61
CA PRO A 297 9.42 -42.86 3.63
C PRO A 297 9.57 -41.43 4.16
N ASP A 298 8.68 -41.02 5.08
CA ASP A 298 8.69 -39.68 5.70
C ASP A 298 9.92 -39.43 6.61
N ARG A 299 10.58 -40.49 7.12
CA ARG A 299 11.84 -40.33 7.89
C ARG A 299 13.05 -40.05 7.01
N PHE A 300 12.96 -40.36 5.71
CA PHE A 300 14.05 -40.19 4.75
C PHE A 300 13.81 -39.00 3.80
N PHE A 301 12.82 -38.15 4.08
CA PHE A 301 12.47 -37.00 3.24
C PHE A 301 13.59 -35.94 3.14
N THR A 302 14.49 -35.89 4.13
CA THR A 302 15.69 -35.03 4.12
C THR A 302 16.92 -35.68 3.45
N GLU A 303 16.82 -36.93 3.02
CA GLU A 303 17.87 -37.69 2.34
C GLU A 303 17.68 -37.68 0.81
N SER A 304 18.65 -38.21 0.06
CA SER A 304 18.63 -38.19 -1.42
C SER A 304 17.45 -38.95 -2.02
N ASP A 305 16.96 -38.54 -3.20
CA ASP A 305 15.83 -39.18 -3.91
C ASP A 305 15.99 -40.70 -4.07
N HIS A 306 17.24 -41.18 -4.22
CA HIS A 306 17.56 -42.61 -4.31
C HIS A 306 17.31 -43.36 -2.99
N GLN A 307 17.57 -42.73 -1.84
CA GLN A 307 17.28 -43.31 -0.52
C GLN A 307 15.77 -43.35 -0.24
N VAL A 308 15.02 -42.32 -0.66
CA VAL A 308 13.55 -42.31 -0.58
C VAL A 308 12.93 -43.41 -1.42
N ALA A 309 13.43 -43.65 -2.64
CA ALA A 309 12.97 -44.73 -3.51
C ALA A 309 13.28 -46.13 -2.94
N LEU A 310 14.48 -46.34 -2.39
CA LEU A 310 14.86 -47.60 -1.73
C LEU A 310 14.03 -47.87 -0.46
N ALA A 311 13.77 -46.83 0.35
CA ALA A 311 12.93 -46.91 1.53
C ALA A 311 11.49 -47.26 1.16
N SER A 312 10.93 -46.61 0.13
CA SER A 312 9.57 -46.88 -0.38
C SER A 312 9.43 -48.33 -0.88
N ALA A 313 10.40 -48.82 -1.66
CA ALA A 313 10.41 -50.20 -2.16
C ALA A 313 10.57 -51.25 -1.04
N ARG A 314 11.24 -50.91 0.06
CA ARG A 314 11.33 -51.76 1.26
C ARG A 314 10.04 -51.73 2.08
N PHE A 315 9.46 -50.55 2.30
CA PHE A 315 8.20 -50.37 3.01
C PHE A 315 7.05 -51.14 2.33
N GLN A 316 6.98 -51.09 1.01
CA GLN A 316 5.98 -51.84 0.26
C GLN A 316 6.13 -53.36 0.42
N ARG A 317 7.37 -53.88 0.48
CA ARG A 317 7.63 -55.30 0.74
C ARG A 317 7.21 -55.72 2.15
N ILE A 318 7.46 -54.88 3.15
CA ILE A 318 7.04 -55.09 4.54
C ILE A 318 5.51 -55.13 4.63
N LYS A 319 4.82 -54.17 3.97
CA LYS A 319 3.35 -54.13 3.92
C LYS A 319 2.76 -55.37 3.23
N ASN A 320 3.27 -55.74 2.06
CA ASN A 320 2.77 -56.91 1.34
C ASN A 320 2.95 -58.22 2.14
N ALA A 321 4.05 -58.36 2.88
CA ALA A 321 4.28 -59.52 3.75
C ALA A 321 3.30 -59.56 4.94
N TYR A 322 3.02 -58.41 5.56
CA TYR A 322 2.02 -58.28 6.63
C TYR A 322 0.61 -58.60 6.13
N ASP A 323 0.20 -58.01 5.00
CA ASP A 323 -1.12 -58.23 4.41
C ASP A 323 -1.34 -59.71 4.07
N TYR A 324 -0.31 -60.37 3.52
CA TYR A 324 -0.34 -61.80 3.23
C TYR A 324 -0.47 -62.65 4.49
N LEU A 325 0.30 -62.36 5.54
CA LEU A 325 0.23 -63.12 6.81
C LEU A 325 -1.09 -62.91 7.53
N MET A 326 -1.67 -61.71 7.53
CA MET A 326 -2.98 -61.47 8.12
C MET A 326 -4.12 -62.22 7.40
N GLN A 327 -3.93 -62.56 6.11
CA GLN A 327 -4.88 -63.37 5.34
C GLN A 327 -4.69 -64.89 5.51
N THR A 328 -3.48 -65.36 5.83
CA THR A 328 -3.15 -66.80 5.89
C THR A 328 -2.99 -67.37 7.30
N TYR A 329 -2.76 -66.54 8.32
CA TYR A 329 -2.70 -66.91 9.75
C TYR A 329 -4.01 -66.71 10.49
#